data_AF-J9CDH4-F1
#
_entry.id   AF-J9CDH4-F1
#
_cell.length_a   1.000
_cell.length_b   1.000
_cell.length_c   1.000
_cell.angle_alpha   90.00
_cell.angle_beta   90.00
_cell.angle_gamma   90.00
#
_symmetry.space_group_name_H-M   'P 1'
#
loop_
_entity.id
_entity.type
_entity.pdbx_description
1 polymer ?
#
loop_
_entity_poly.entity_id
_entity_poly.type
_entity_poly.pdbx_seq_one_letter_code
_entity_poly.pdbx_strand_id
1 'polypeptide(L)'
;AEICPLMTNQALVTVAAGLPISFYEDRLPEGMPVYRVIPNTAASIGESMTVIAHNAVGAEKVDTIKAIFNALGKTEVIEERLMGAATSLCSCGTAFILRYVRAAMEGGVELGFYPDQAKEMVIQTVKGAVELLEKSGLHPESEIDKVTTPGGLTIKGLNKMEQCGFTNAVIEGLKASVK
;
A
#
# COMPACT_ATOMS: atom_id res chain seq x y z
N ALA A 1 -31.18 -5.64 -0.20
CA ALA A 1 -32.61 -5.33 0.02
C ALA A 1 -33.01 -5.55 1.48
N GLU A 2 -32.61 -6.65 2.12
CA GLU A 2 -33.08 -7.02 3.47
C GLU A 2 -32.58 -6.12 4.61
N ILE A 3 -31.37 -5.57 4.53
CA ILE A 3 -30.81 -4.70 5.58
C ILE A 3 -31.24 -3.23 5.46
N CYS A 4 -31.63 -2.78 4.27
CA CYS A 4 -31.94 -1.38 3.98
C CYS A 4 -33.09 -0.83 4.86
N PRO A 5 -34.19 -1.58 5.10
CA PRO A 5 -35.25 -1.17 6.02
C PRO A 5 -34.81 -0.99 7.49
N LEU A 6 -33.64 -1.53 7.87
CA LEU A 6 -33.11 -1.47 9.24
C LEU A 6 -32.09 -0.33 9.43
N MET A 7 -31.71 0.36 8.35
CA MET A 7 -30.71 1.43 8.35
C MET A 7 -31.40 2.77 8.56
N THR A 8 -31.37 3.29 9.79
CA THR A 8 -32.04 4.55 10.19
C THR A 8 -31.08 5.59 10.77
N ASN A 9 -29.97 5.18 11.39
CA ASN A 9 -28.97 6.10 11.98
C ASN A 9 -27.56 5.50 11.99
N GLN A 10 -27.27 4.60 11.06
CA GLN A 10 -25.98 3.92 10.93
C GLN A 10 -25.14 4.57 9.82
N ALA A 11 -23.83 4.38 9.90
CA ALA A 11 -22.92 4.60 8.78
C ALA A 11 -22.67 3.26 8.08
N LEU A 12 -22.64 3.26 6.74
CA LEU A 12 -22.17 2.10 5.99
C LEU A 12 -20.67 2.21 5.76
N VAL A 13 -19.93 1.21 6.19
CA VAL A 13 -18.53 1.00 5.83
C VAL A 13 -18.45 -0.24 4.94
N THR A 14 -17.92 -0.09 3.74
CA THR A 14 -17.72 -1.20 2.80
C THR A 14 -16.24 -1.44 2.52
N VAL A 15 -15.86 -2.72 2.52
CA VAL A 15 -14.54 -3.19 2.08
C VAL A 15 -14.61 -3.94 0.75
N ALA A 16 -15.78 -3.93 0.10
CA ALA A 16 -15.97 -4.61 -1.17
C ALA A 16 -15.18 -3.91 -2.28
N ALA A 17 -14.36 -4.68 -3.00
CA ALA A 17 -13.58 -4.17 -4.11
C ALA A 17 -14.47 -3.83 -5.31
N GLY A 18 -14.17 -2.72 -5.99
CA GLY A 18 -14.75 -2.38 -7.29
C GLY A 18 -16.17 -1.82 -7.29
N LEU A 19 -16.80 -1.61 -6.12
CA LEU A 19 -18.11 -0.97 -6.03
C LEU A 19 -17.95 0.51 -5.63
N PRO A 20 -18.41 1.47 -6.46
CA PRO A 20 -18.33 2.89 -6.12
C PRO A 20 -19.35 3.26 -5.03
N ILE A 21 -19.16 4.40 -4.37
CA ILE A 21 -20.07 4.94 -3.37
C ILE A 21 -21.48 5.12 -3.94
N SER A 22 -21.58 5.57 -5.20
CA SER A 22 -22.87 5.71 -5.90
C SER A 22 -23.67 4.41 -5.97
N PHE A 23 -23.01 3.26 -6.10
CA PHE A 23 -23.68 1.96 -6.08
C PHE A 23 -24.47 1.75 -4.77
N TYR A 24 -23.94 2.23 -3.65
CA TYR A 24 -24.57 2.14 -2.34
C TYR A 24 -25.61 3.22 -2.13
N GLU A 25 -25.33 4.46 -2.52
CA GLU A 25 -26.28 5.57 -2.42
C GLU A 25 -27.59 5.27 -3.18
N ASP A 26 -27.52 4.66 -4.36
CA ASP A 26 -28.68 4.25 -5.14
C ASP A 26 -29.56 3.18 -4.46
N ARG A 27 -29.06 2.54 -3.39
CA ARG A 27 -29.67 1.35 -2.76
C ARG A 27 -29.97 1.54 -1.28
N LEU A 28 -29.60 2.69 -0.72
CA LEU A 28 -29.70 3.00 0.70
C LEU A 28 -30.56 4.25 0.90
N PRO A 29 -31.06 4.50 2.11
CA PRO A 29 -31.81 5.71 2.39
C PRO A 29 -30.98 6.96 2.07
N GLU A 30 -31.64 7.99 1.56
CA GLU A 30 -31.00 9.26 1.24
C GLU A 30 -30.36 9.88 2.49
N GLY A 31 -29.19 10.51 2.30
CA GLY A 31 -28.47 11.17 3.39
C GLY A 31 -27.73 10.21 4.32
N MET A 32 -27.57 8.94 3.97
CA MET A 32 -26.78 8.02 4.79
C MET A 32 -25.26 8.19 4.56
N PRO A 33 -24.43 8.21 5.63
CA PRO A 33 -22.98 8.21 5.49
C PRO A 33 -22.49 6.90 4.86
N VAL A 34 -21.70 7.00 3.79
CA VAL A 34 -21.08 5.85 3.13
C VAL A 34 -19.57 6.05 3.08
N TYR A 35 -18.83 5.03 3.53
CA TYR A 35 -17.38 4.96 3.50
C TYR A 35 -16.94 3.74 2.70
N ARG A 36 -16.14 3.97 1.67
CA ARG A 36 -15.42 2.92 0.97
C ARG A 36 -14.03 2.83 1.55
N VAL A 37 -13.68 1.65 2.07
CA VAL A 37 -12.42 1.42 2.77
C VAL A 37 -11.69 0.26 2.14
N ILE A 38 -10.40 0.45 1.82
CA ILE A 38 -9.56 -0.60 1.24
C ILE A 38 -8.36 -0.80 2.17
N PRO A 39 -8.42 -1.80 3.09
CA PRO A 39 -7.26 -2.26 3.83
C PRO A 39 -6.42 -3.22 2.95
N ASN A 40 -5.30 -3.69 3.47
CA ASN A 40 -4.51 -4.75 2.85
C ASN A 40 -4.27 -5.92 3.83
N THR A 41 -3.57 -6.95 3.36
CA THR A 41 -3.34 -8.18 4.14
C THR A 41 -2.48 -7.97 5.39
N ALA A 42 -1.73 -6.86 5.49
CA ALA A 42 -0.94 -6.54 6.67
C ALA A 42 -1.79 -6.08 7.87
N ALA A 43 -3.12 -5.95 7.69
CA ALA A 43 -4.05 -5.72 8.80
C ALA A 43 -3.97 -6.79 9.89
N SER A 44 -3.65 -8.05 9.56
CA SER A 44 -3.50 -9.13 10.55
C SER A 44 -2.32 -8.95 11.50
N ILE A 45 -1.39 -8.06 11.17
CA ILE A 45 -0.20 -7.74 11.97
C ILE A 45 -0.16 -6.27 12.41
N GLY A 46 -1.24 -5.50 12.18
CA GLY A 46 -1.30 -4.10 12.57
C GLY A 46 -0.51 -3.14 11.67
N GLU A 47 -0.12 -3.55 10.46
CA GLU A 47 0.70 -2.77 9.54
C GLU A 47 -0.02 -2.49 8.20
N SER A 48 -1.36 -2.47 8.21
CA SER A 48 -2.16 -2.13 7.03
C SER A 48 -1.97 -0.67 6.64
N MET A 49 -1.80 -0.40 5.35
CA MET A 49 -2.11 0.91 4.80
C MET A 49 -3.56 0.87 4.29
N THR A 50 -4.43 1.60 4.95
CA THR A 50 -5.87 1.59 4.68
C THR A 50 -6.31 2.91 4.05
N VAL A 51 -6.88 2.87 2.85
CA VAL A 51 -7.40 4.08 2.20
C VAL A 51 -8.91 4.20 2.36
N ILE A 52 -9.38 5.42 2.58
CA ILE A 52 -10.77 5.73 2.89
C ILE A 52 -11.27 6.79 1.92
N ALA A 53 -12.39 6.52 1.27
CA ALA A 53 -13.19 7.51 0.54
C ALA A 53 -14.60 7.56 1.15
N HIS A 54 -15.27 8.71 1.05
CA HIS A 54 -16.60 8.89 1.60
C HIS A 54 -17.47 9.82 0.75
N ASN A 55 -18.79 9.75 0.91
CA ASN A 55 -19.71 10.75 0.35
C ASN A 55 -19.71 12.04 1.19
N ALA A 56 -20.39 13.08 0.72
CA ALA A 56 -20.43 14.38 1.41
C ALA A 56 -20.87 14.26 2.88
N VAL A 57 -21.91 13.46 3.15
CA VAL A 57 -22.44 13.26 4.51
C VAL A 57 -21.43 12.52 5.40
N GLY A 58 -20.64 11.60 4.83
CA GLY A 58 -19.59 10.89 5.53
C GLY A 58 -18.44 11.76 6.07
N ALA A 59 -18.32 13.02 5.64
CA ALA A 59 -17.26 13.90 6.14
C ALA A 59 -17.33 14.07 7.67
N GLU A 60 -18.52 14.11 8.27
CA GLU A 60 -18.71 14.39 9.70
C GLU A 60 -18.13 13.32 10.63
N LYS A 61 -18.11 12.05 10.21
CA LYS A 61 -17.65 10.91 11.04
C LYS A 61 -16.40 10.23 10.50
N VAL A 62 -15.70 10.84 9.53
CA VAL A 62 -14.51 10.22 8.92
C VAL A 62 -13.41 9.93 9.93
N ASP A 63 -13.22 10.78 10.94
CA ASP A 63 -12.21 10.56 11.98
C ASP A 63 -12.53 9.37 12.89
N THR A 64 -13.82 9.08 13.11
CA THR A 64 -14.23 7.84 13.81
C THR A 64 -13.88 6.61 13.00
N ILE A 65 -14.11 6.65 11.68
CA ILE A 65 -13.73 5.55 10.78
C ILE A 65 -12.21 5.38 10.76
N LYS A 66 -11.45 6.48 10.65
CA LYS A 66 -9.98 6.44 10.74
C LYS A 66 -9.50 5.81 12.04
N ALA A 67 -10.09 6.17 13.18
CA ALA A 67 -9.70 5.60 14.47
C ALA A 67 -9.87 4.07 14.52
N ILE A 68 -10.94 3.53 13.93
CA ILE A 68 -11.17 2.08 13.83
C ILE A 68 -10.06 1.42 13.00
N PHE A 69 -9.75 1.96 11.82
CA PHE A 69 -8.77 1.34 10.92
C PHE A 69 -7.31 1.64 11.29
N ASN A 70 -7.05 2.68 12.07
CA ASN A 70 -5.72 2.93 12.66
C ASN A 70 -5.34 1.89 13.71
N ALA A 71 -6.31 1.14 14.26
CA ALA A 71 -5.99 -0.04 15.08
C ALA A 71 -5.35 -1.18 14.26
N LEU A 72 -5.44 -1.12 12.92
CA LEU A 72 -4.91 -2.11 11.99
C LEU A 72 -3.66 -1.61 11.24
N GLY A 73 -3.21 -0.38 11.50
CA GLY A 73 -2.06 0.25 10.83
C GLY A 73 -2.27 1.75 10.64
N LYS A 74 -2.07 2.26 9.43
CA LYS A 74 -2.22 3.68 9.08
C LYS A 74 -3.40 3.88 8.12
N THR A 75 -4.03 5.05 8.18
CA THR A 75 -5.14 5.43 7.30
C THR A 75 -4.83 6.69 6.50
N GLU A 76 -5.34 6.75 5.28
CA GLU A 76 -5.34 7.97 4.46
C GLU A 76 -6.71 8.20 3.84
N VAL A 77 -7.19 9.44 3.88
CA VAL A 77 -8.46 9.83 3.24
C VAL A 77 -8.17 10.38 1.86
N ILE A 78 -8.81 9.82 0.83
CA ILE A 78 -8.57 10.19 -0.57
C ILE A 78 -9.89 10.43 -1.30
N GLU A 79 -9.79 11.11 -2.44
CA GLU A 79 -10.90 11.21 -3.39
C GLU A 79 -11.25 9.82 -3.95
N GLU A 80 -12.54 9.53 -4.10
CA GLU A 80 -12.97 8.19 -4.56
C GLU A 80 -12.37 7.79 -5.91
N ARG A 81 -12.19 8.74 -6.84
CA ARG A 81 -11.58 8.48 -8.15
C ARG A 81 -10.16 7.90 -8.06
N LEU A 82 -9.46 8.11 -6.93
CA LEU A 82 -8.12 7.59 -6.69
C LEU A 82 -8.13 6.19 -6.06
N MET A 83 -9.29 5.62 -5.72
CA MET A 83 -9.37 4.31 -5.04
C MET A 83 -8.75 3.17 -5.86
N GLY A 84 -8.85 3.20 -7.19
CA GLY A 84 -8.19 2.21 -8.05
C GLY A 84 -6.65 2.31 -7.95
N ALA A 85 -6.11 3.53 -8.06
CA ALA A 85 -4.68 3.79 -7.93
C ALA A 85 -4.16 3.44 -6.52
N ALA A 86 -4.90 3.82 -5.48
CA ALA A 86 -4.56 3.49 -4.10
C ALA A 86 -4.60 1.99 -3.82
N THR A 87 -5.54 1.25 -4.43
CA THR A 87 -5.56 -0.22 -4.35
C THR A 87 -4.28 -0.81 -4.96
N SER A 88 -3.86 -0.30 -6.12
CA SER A 88 -2.62 -0.72 -6.78
C SER A 88 -1.39 -0.46 -5.90
N LEU A 89 -1.30 0.72 -5.29
CA LEU A 89 -0.19 1.09 -4.39
C LEU A 89 -0.18 0.30 -3.08
N CYS A 90 -1.31 0.21 -2.38
CA CYS A 90 -1.36 -0.27 -1.00
C CYS A 90 -1.66 -1.77 -0.88
N SER A 91 -2.52 -2.29 -1.75
CA SER A 91 -2.96 -3.70 -1.69
C SER A 91 -2.12 -4.55 -2.63
N CYS A 92 -2.12 -4.25 -3.93
CA CYS A 92 -1.28 -4.96 -4.91
C CYS A 92 0.21 -4.74 -4.63
N GLY A 93 0.59 -3.55 -4.15
CA GLY A 93 1.96 -3.21 -3.78
C GLY A 93 2.60 -4.18 -2.78
N THR A 94 1.83 -4.76 -1.85
CA THR A 94 2.36 -5.79 -0.95
C THR A 94 2.94 -6.98 -1.73
N ALA A 95 2.25 -7.45 -2.77
CA ALA A 95 2.76 -8.53 -3.61
C ALA A 95 4.01 -8.11 -4.38
N PHE A 96 4.07 -6.88 -4.87
CA PHE A 96 5.23 -6.37 -5.62
C PHE A 96 6.49 -6.28 -4.73
N ILE A 97 6.35 -5.83 -3.49
CA ILE A 97 7.45 -5.83 -2.52
C ILE A 97 7.88 -7.26 -2.15
N LEU A 98 6.93 -8.18 -1.95
CA LEU A 98 7.27 -9.59 -1.72
C LEU A 98 7.98 -10.22 -2.91
N ARG A 99 7.66 -9.82 -4.15
CA ARG A 99 8.40 -10.23 -5.35
C ARG A 99 9.81 -9.67 -5.38
N TYR A 100 10.03 -8.44 -4.93
CA TYR A 100 11.37 -7.89 -4.74
C TYR A 100 12.16 -8.69 -3.70
N VAL A 101 11.59 -8.95 -2.53
CA VAL A 101 12.23 -9.75 -1.46
C VAL A 101 12.65 -11.12 -2.00
N ARG A 102 11.76 -11.81 -2.72
CA ARG A 102 12.09 -13.10 -3.34
C ARG A 102 13.24 -12.99 -4.34
N ALA A 103 13.23 -11.99 -5.22
CA ALA A 103 14.29 -11.80 -6.21
C ALA A 103 15.65 -11.48 -5.55
N ALA A 104 15.65 -10.67 -4.49
CA ALA A 104 16.84 -10.39 -3.71
C ALA A 104 17.39 -11.63 -2.99
N MET A 105 16.50 -12.51 -2.49
CA MET A 105 16.89 -13.80 -1.92
C MET A 105 17.54 -14.72 -2.98
N GLU A 106 16.95 -14.82 -4.18
CA GLU A 106 17.51 -15.58 -5.30
C GLU A 106 18.91 -15.06 -5.67
N GLY A 107 19.09 -13.73 -5.75
CA GLY A 107 20.41 -13.12 -5.95
C GLY A 107 21.39 -13.42 -4.82
N GLY A 108 20.94 -13.46 -3.56
CA GLY A 108 21.78 -13.87 -2.43
C GLY A 108 22.27 -15.32 -2.56
N VAL A 109 21.45 -16.22 -3.07
CA VAL A 109 21.86 -17.62 -3.32
C VAL A 109 22.89 -17.70 -4.44
N GLU A 110 22.74 -16.92 -5.51
CA GLU A 110 23.76 -16.82 -6.58
C GLU A 110 25.10 -16.26 -6.07
N LEU A 111 25.07 -15.43 -5.02
CA LEU A 111 26.25 -14.93 -4.33
C LEU A 111 26.86 -15.92 -3.33
N GLY A 112 26.26 -17.11 -3.17
CA GLY A 112 26.78 -18.20 -2.35
C GLY A 112 26.19 -18.32 -0.94
N PHE A 113 25.12 -17.58 -0.62
CA PHE A 113 24.43 -17.75 0.66
C PHE A 113 23.43 -18.92 0.64
N TYR A 114 23.26 -19.57 1.79
CA TYR A 114 22.14 -20.50 1.95
C TYR A 114 20.80 -19.74 1.94
N PRO A 115 19.70 -20.35 1.46
CA PRO A 115 18.42 -19.67 1.32
C PRO A 115 17.91 -18.99 2.59
N ASP A 116 18.02 -19.64 3.74
CA ASP A 116 17.54 -19.09 5.03
C ASP A 116 18.38 -17.89 5.49
N GLN A 117 19.69 -17.92 5.24
CA GLN A 117 20.58 -16.80 5.53
C GLN A 117 20.27 -15.60 4.63
N ALA A 118 20.09 -15.84 3.32
CA ALA A 118 19.72 -14.79 2.38
C ALA A 118 18.36 -14.16 2.74
N LYS A 119 17.39 -14.98 3.16
CA LYS A 119 16.08 -14.52 3.65
C LYS A 119 16.22 -13.56 4.83
N GLU A 120 16.95 -13.96 5.87
CA GLU A 120 17.11 -13.15 7.07
C GLU A 120 17.78 -11.81 6.77
N MET A 121 18.86 -11.83 5.99
CA MET A 121 19.57 -10.61 5.58
C MET A 121 18.67 -9.67 4.78
N VAL A 122 17.97 -10.18 3.76
CA VAL A 122 17.09 -9.36 2.91
C VAL A 122 15.95 -8.73 3.70
N ILE A 123 15.27 -9.51 4.57
CA ILE A 123 14.17 -9.00 5.39
C ILE A 123 14.66 -7.86 6.29
N GLN A 124 15.79 -8.05 6.97
CA GLN A 124 16.35 -7.03 7.85
C GLN A 124 16.81 -5.78 7.10
N THR A 125 17.41 -5.93 5.91
CA THR A 125 17.80 -4.80 5.06
C THR A 125 16.59 -4.00 4.57
N VAL A 126 15.53 -4.68 4.11
CA VAL A 126 14.28 -4.00 3.69
C VAL A 126 13.65 -3.25 4.86
N LYS A 127 13.55 -3.86 6.04
CA LYS A 127 13.06 -3.18 7.24
C LYS A 127 13.87 -1.93 7.56
N GLY A 128 15.20 -2.02 7.53
CA GLY A 128 16.09 -0.89 7.78
C GLY A 128 15.91 0.25 6.76
N ALA A 129 15.78 -0.08 5.47
CA ALA A 129 15.57 0.90 4.42
C ALA A 129 14.25 1.67 4.60
N VAL A 130 13.16 0.98 4.94
CA VAL A 130 11.86 1.61 5.23
C VAL A 130 11.96 2.52 6.46
N GLU A 131 12.57 2.05 7.54
CA GLU A 131 12.73 2.81 8.78
C GLU A 131 13.57 4.09 8.57
N LEU A 132 14.58 4.06 7.71
CA LEU A 132 15.37 5.24 7.35
C LEU A 132 14.50 6.31 6.69
N LEU A 133 13.59 5.93 5.80
CA LEU A 133 12.67 6.86 5.15
C LEU A 133 11.65 7.43 6.15
N GLU A 134 11.08 6.59 7.00
CA GLU A 134 10.11 7.04 8.01
C GLU A 134 10.73 8.02 9.01
N LYS A 135 11.98 7.78 9.44
CA LYS A 135 12.67 8.65 10.40
C LYS A 135 13.22 9.93 9.78
N SER A 136 13.73 9.84 8.56
CA SER A 136 14.35 11.00 7.90
C SER A 136 13.31 11.95 7.31
N GLY A 137 12.18 11.42 6.82
CA GLY A 137 11.22 12.18 6.02
C GLY A 137 11.80 12.70 4.71
N LEU A 138 12.97 12.20 4.29
CA LEU A 138 13.67 12.64 3.08
C LEU A 138 13.20 11.88 1.84
N HIS A 139 13.53 12.43 0.68
CA HIS A 139 13.33 11.73 -0.59
C HIS A 139 14.20 10.45 -0.64
N PRO A 140 13.73 9.32 -1.20
CA PRO A 140 14.50 8.09 -1.28
C PRO A 140 15.90 8.23 -1.88
N GLU A 141 16.04 9.03 -2.94
CA GLU A 141 17.35 9.32 -3.55
C GLU A 141 18.36 9.91 -2.56
N SER A 142 17.90 10.69 -1.56
CA SER A 142 18.80 11.23 -0.54
C SER A 142 19.37 10.15 0.38
N GLU A 143 18.64 9.07 0.65
CA GLU A 143 19.18 7.92 1.39
C GLU A 143 20.05 7.03 0.50
N ILE A 144 19.71 6.90 -0.79
CA ILE A 144 20.52 6.17 -1.78
C ILE A 144 21.89 6.84 -1.98
N ASP A 145 21.94 8.16 -2.09
CA ASP A 145 23.18 8.93 -2.26
C ASP A 145 24.16 8.70 -1.09
N LYS A 146 23.65 8.63 0.16
CA LYS A 146 24.49 8.39 1.35
C LYS A 146 25.23 7.06 1.30
N VAL A 147 24.67 6.05 0.63
CA VAL A 147 25.26 4.71 0.50
C VAL A 147 25.91 4.48 -0.87
N THR A 148 25.95 5.52 -1.71
CA THR A 148 26.49 5.45 -3.08
C THR A 148 27.79 6.24 -3.18
N THR A 149 28.91 5.54 -3.07
CA THR A 149 30.24 6.15 -3.22
C THR A 149 30.66 6.24 -4.69
N PRO A 150 31.40 7.30 -5.10
CA PRO A 150 31.91 7.42 -6.46
C PRO A 150 32.72 6.20 -6.90
N GLY A 151 32.30 5.54 -7.99
CA GLY A 151 32.93 4.33 -8.53
C GLY A 151 32.74 3.06 -7.68
N GLY A 152 31.94 3.13 -6.62
CA GLY A 152 31.70 2.05 -5.66
C GLY A 152 30.85 0.89 -6.21
N LEU A 153 30.54 -0.06 -5.34
CA LEU A 153 29.75 -1.24 -5.68
C LEU A 153 28.25 -0.92 -5.83
N THR A 154 27.72 -0.04 -4.97
CA THR A 154 26.30 0.37 -4.98
C THR A 154 25.90 0.95 -6.34
N ILE A 155 26.66 1.91 -6.88
CA ILE A 155 26.34 2.52 -8.18
C ILE A 155 26.37 1.51 -9.33
N LYS A 156 27.28 0.52 -9.29
CA LYS A 156 27.33 -0.56 -10.29
C LYS A 156 26.09 -1.45 -10.21
N GLY A 157 25.65 -1.77 -8.99
CA GLY A 157 24.42 -2.53 -8.74
C GLY A 157 23.18 -1.79 -9.23
N LEU A 158 23.00 -0.53 -8.82
CA LEU A 158 21.88 0.31 -9.24
C LEU A 158 21.81 0.45 -10.76
N ASN A 159 22.94 0.77 -11.41
CA ASN A 159 23.00 0.86 -12.87
C ASN A 159 22.61 -0.46 -13.55
N LYS A 160 23.00 -1.62 -12.98
CA LYS A 160 22.63 -2.91 -13.55
C LYS A 160 21.14 -3.22 -13.36
N MET A 161 20.55 -2.86 -12.22
CA MET A 161 19.10 -2.98 -11.97
C MET A 161 18.31 -2.15 -12.97
N GLU A 162 18.74 -0.91 -13.23
CA GLU A 162 18.11 -0.03 -14.22
C GLU A 162 18.25 -0.55 -15.64
N GLN A 163 19.42 -1.08 -16.02
CA GLN A 163 19.61 -1.75 -17.31
C GLN A 163 18.67 -2.96 -17.50
N CYS A 164 18.33 -3.66 -16.42
CA CYS A 164 17.37 -4.76 -16.43
C CYS A 164 15.90 -4.28 -16.38
N GLY A 165 15.67 -2.95 -16.38
CA GLY A 165 14.34 -2.36 -16.45
C GLY A 165 13.59 -2.28 -15.11
N PHE A 166 14.30 -2.27 -13.97
CA PHE A 166 13.68 -2.28 -12.64
C PHE A 166 12.63 -1.19 -12.45
N THR A 167 13.00 0.08 -12.61
CA THR A 167 12.08 1.21 -12.42
C THR A 167 10.87 1.12 -13.37
N ASN A 168 11.09 0.79 -14.64
CA ASN A 168 10.02 0.64 -15.61
C ASN A 168 9.05 -0.49 -15.26
N ALA A 169 9.57 -1.64 -14.82
CA ALA A 169 8.75 -2.79 -14.43
C ALA A 169 7.84 -2.47 -13.23
N VAL A 170 8.35 -1.71 -12.25
CA VAL A 170 7.55 -1.27 -11.09
C VAL A 170 6.45 -0.30 -11.51
N ILE A 171 6.78 0.71 -12.31
CA ILE A 171 5.81 1.72 -12.78
C ILE A 171 4.71 1.09 -13.62
N GLU A 172 5.07 0.28 -14.62
CA GLU A 172 4.10 -0.36 -15.50
C GLU A 172 3.27 -1.42 -14.75
N GLY A 173 3.86 -2.14 -13.78
CA GLY A 173 3.12 -3.06 -12.91
C GLY A 173 2.03 -2.35 -12.10
N LEU A 174 2.34 -1.18 -11.54
CA LEU A 174 1.37 -0.35 -10.83
C LEU A 174 0.27 0.16 -11.77
N LYS A 175 0.63 0.69 -12.94
CA LYS A 175 -0.35 1.21 -13.92
C LYS A 175 -1.27 0.13 -14.47
N ALA A 176 -0.73 -1.07 -14.74
CA ALA A 176 -1.52 -2.21 -15.24
C ALA A 176 -2.49 -2.78 -14.18
N SER A 177 -2.29 -2.45 -12.91
CA SER A 177 -3.10 -2.93 -11.78
C SER A 177 -4.21 -1.94 -11.37
N VAL A 178 -4.49 -0.93 -12.20
CA VAL A 178 -5.62 -0.02 -12.05
C VAL A 178 -6.72 -0.42 -13.03
N LYS A 179 -7.96 -0.54 -12.52
CA LYS A 179 -9.17 -0.67 -13.35
C LYS A 179 -9.80 0.69 -13.60
#